data_AF-A0AA88SV06-F1
#
_entry.id   AF-A0AA88SV06-F1
#
_cell.length_a   1.000
_cell.length_b   1.000
_cell.length_c   1.000
_cell.angle_alpha   90.00
_cell.angle_beta   90.00
_cell.angle_gamma   90.00
#
_symmetry.space_group_name_H-M   'P 1'
#
loop_
_entity.id
_entity.type
_entity.pdbx_description
1 polymer ?
#
loop_
_entity_poly.entity_id
_entity_poly.type
_entity_poly.pdbx_seq_one_letter_code
_entity_poly.pdbx_strand_id
1 'polypeptide(L)'
;MYFSRLLQHVSGWDCWVNNGGHLETCVSLWIRVLVFQRCPVSESPPTVAAAPGAGLAAAVSGLIPPAERVPAPCCAQSGAPSFPSRNQRPSPVQVWAGKAPLLLGSSPLSQSSCTGTLVQRLHRDRDPARMQSKRPHVGHKVAGGCVIFLSFLHINFAAGSSGKDSQSQDNMHVTHNNQLDLREIVFIIQSQSNSFHVRQADRRRADLLKQAHGLTEKPPVVLLLHTLSDNEGDWSILPLLPYLSHSFGKNSSWIVFLEEETNVKLTELVQVLSKFDKNKDWFLGKPLHDEDSTIIHHYAFAENPSVFKYPDFAAAWALSIPLVVRLANKVRDEPLKSDFTIDLKHEVALFIWDGGKGPRLTAVPELCTEPEDSPRALRCATTLGSELPMCGEAVNKEDIFVAVKTCGKFHSERVPVIKKTWEKDALFLEYYSDHADASIPTINLGVPNTERGHCGKTFAILQRFLSSAVPNTKWLLVVDDDTLISIPRLQVLLSCYDPSEPVCLGERYGYGLSQGGYSYITGGGGMVFSREAVVRLLNSGCKCYSNDAPDDMVLGMCLNALGLPVTHSPLFHQARPEDYARDFLAHQVPISFHKHWNIDPVAVFNKWLRDDSRAKPSDGLHRSPKTEL
;
A
#
# COMPACT_ATOMS: atom_id res chain seq x y z
N MET A 1 -37.19 0.75 11.69
CA MET A 1 -37.44 1.24 13.07
C MET A 1 -36.68 0.49 14.17
N TYR A 2 -36.22 -0.76 14.00
CA TYR A 2 -35.40 -1.43 15.03
C TYR A 2 -33.93 -0.94 15.12
N PHE A 3 -33.40 -0.29 14.07
CA PHE A 3 -32.01 0.19 14.02
C PHE A 3 -31.68 1.38 14.94
N SER A 4 -32.66 2.18 15.38
CA SER A 4 -32.37 3.40 16.16
C SER A 4 -32.05 3.15 17.64
N ARG A 5 -32.38 1.98 18.21
CA ARG A 5 -32.17 1.71 19.65
C ARG A 5 -30.80 1.12 20.00
N LEU A 6 -30.06 0.54 19.05
CA LEU A 6 -28.69 0.07 19.32
C LEU A 6 -27.66 1.21 19.31
N LEU A 7 -27.93 2.31 18.59
CA LEU A 7 -27.00 3.42 18.42
C LEU A 7 -26.97 4.41 19.61
N GLN A 8 -27.97 4.42 20.49
CA GLN A 8 -28.05 5.37 21.61
C GLN A 8 -27.13 5.04 22.80
N HIS A 9 -26.53 3.85 22.87
CA HIS A 9 -25.67 3.45 24.00
C HIS A 9 -24.15 3.63 23.77
N VAL A 10 -23.71 4.06 22.59
CA VAL A 10 -22.27 4.11 22.24
C VAL A 10 -21.74 5.54 22.01
N SER A 11 -22.60 6.53 21.80
CA SER A 11 -22.19 7.93 21.60
C SER A 11 -23.16 8.91 22.25
N GLY A 12 -22.72 9.57 23.33
CA GLY A 12 -23.47 10.64 24.00
C GLY A 12 -23.44 11.98 23.25
N TRP A 13 -23.91 11.98 22.00
CA TRP A 13 -24.02 13.15 21.12
C TRP A 13 -25.34 13.09 20.35
N ASP A 14 -26.23 14.06 20.59
CA ASP A 14 -27.54 14.15 19.91
C ASP A 14 -27.40 14.70 18.49
N CYS A 15 -27.68 13.87 17.48
CA CYS A 15 -27.89 14.33 16.12
C CYS A 15 -29.38 14.65 15.87
N TRP A 16 -29.72 15.93 15.81
CA TRP A 16 -31.05 16.36 15.35
C TRP A 16 -31.22 16.11 13.85
N VAL A 17 -32.20 15.28 13.50
CA VAL A 17 -32.59 15.02 12.10
C VAL A 17 -33.67 16.03 11.69
N ASN A 18 -33.35 16.88 10.72
CA ASN A 18 -34.36 17.60 9.94
C ASN A 18 -34.60 16.86 8.61
N ASN A 19 -35.86 16.77 8.21
CA ASN A 19 -36.29 15.92 7.09
C ASN A 19 -35.75 16.38 5.73
N GLY A 20 -35.18 15.45 4.96
CA GLY A 20 -34.94 15.58 3.52
C GLY A 20 -33.48 15.88 3.12
N GLY A 21 -32.66 14.84 2.98
CA GLY A 21 -31.28 14.93 2.47
C GLY A 21 -30.60 13.56 2.41
N HIS A 22 -29.70 13.35 1.44
CA HIS A 22 -29.10 12.05 1.14
C HIS A 22 -28.12 11.54 2.23
N LEU A 23 -28.01 10.20 2.32
CA LEU A 23 -27.21 9.47 3.32
C LEU A 23 -25.67 9.51 3.08
N GLU A 24 -25.19 10.25 2.08
CA GLU A 24 -23.81 10.14 1.60
C GLU A 24 -22.77 10.90 2.45
N THR A 25 -23.19 11.89 3.24
CA THR A 25 -22.26 12.79 3.97
C THR A 25 -21.61 12.19 5.22
N CYS A 26 -22.01 10.98 5.66
CA CYS A 26 -21.41 10.34 6.85
C CYS A 26 -20.15 9.52 6.53
N VAL A 27 -20.01 8.99 5.31
CA VAL A 27 -18.97 7.97 5.00
C VAL A 27 -17.55 8.54 5.07
N SER A 28 -17.33 9.77 4.59
CA SER A 28 -16.01 10.42 4.65
C SER A 28 -15.53 10.73 6.08
N LEU A 29 -16.45 10.79 7.05
CA LEU A 29 -16.11 10.96 8.46
C LEU A 29 -15.74 9.63 9.15
N TRP A 30 -16.26 8.49 8.68
CA TRP A 30 -15.96 7.17 9.25
C TRP A 30 -14.54 6.67 8.94
N ILE A 31 -13.98 7.04 7.77
CA ILE A 31 -12.58 6.78 7.41
C ILE A 31 -11.63 7.42 8.45
N ARG A 32 -12.01 8.56 9.04
CA ARG A 32 -11.27 9.24 10.11
C ARG A 32 -11.46 8.64 11.51
N VAL A 33 -12.26 7.58 11.69
CA VAL A 33 -12.60 7.02 13.02
C VAL A 33 -12.06 5.60 13.21
N LEU A 34 -11.98 4.78 12.17
CA LEU A 34 -11.61 3.36 12.30
C LEU A 34 -10.12 3.08 12.60
N VAL A 35 -9.26 4.07 12.35
CA VAL A 35 -7.81 4.02 12.66
C VAL A 35 -7.53 4.36 14.14
N PHE A 36 -8.48 4.94 14.88
CA PHE A 36 -8.17 5.66 16.12
C PHE A 36 -8.98 5.20 17.35
N GLN A 37 -8.27 4.64 18.35
CA GLN A 37 -8.81 4.40 19.69
C GLN A 37 -8.30 5.43 20.69
N ARG A 38 -9.25 6.08 21.36
CA ARG A 38 -9.06 7.20 22.30
C ARG A 38 -8.24 6.85 23.56
N CYS A 39 -7.53 7.86 24.05
CA CYS A 39 -6.89 7.90 25.37
C CYS A 39 -7.25 9.23 26.03
N PRO A 40 -8.04 9.25 27.13
CA PRO A 40 -8.47 10.51 27.73
C PRO A 40 -7.29 11.28 28.32
N VAL A 41 -7.22 12.58 28.01
CA VAL A 41 -6.28 13.52 28.61
C VAL A 41 -6.68 13.78 30.07
N SER A 42 -5.72 13.78 30.98
CA SER A 42 -5.96 14.05 32.40
C SER A 42 -6.15 15.54 32.69
N GLU A 43 -7.39 16.02 32.57
CA GLU A 43 -7.78 17.26 33.25
C GLU A 43 -7.98 17.00 34.75
N SER A 44 -7.45 17.91 35.59
CA SER A 44 -7.63 17.86 37.03
C SER A 44 -8.99 18.48 37.42
N PRO A 45 -9.80 17.84 38.29
CA PRO A 45 -11.14 18.32 38.57
C PRO A 45 -11.11 19.59 39.44
N PRO A 46 -12.03 20.56 39.20
CA PRO A 46 -12.17 21.72 40.07
C PRO A 46 -12.71 21.31 41.45
N THR A 47 -12.17 21.94 42.49
CA THR A 47 -12.62 21.74 43.87
C THR A 47 -13.99 22.40 44.09
N VAL A 48 -15.00 21.61 44.45
CA VAL A 48 -16.30 22.11 44.90
C VAL A 48 -16.47 21.76 46.38
N ALA A 49 -16.64 22.79 47.21
CA ALA A 49 -16.90 22.62 48.63
C ALA A 49 -18.37 22.23 48.88
N ALA A 50 -18.58 21.33 49.84
CA ALA A 50 -19.91 21.00 50.36
C ALA A 50 -19.87 20.91 51.90
N ALA A 51 -20.88 21.50 52.53
CA ALA A 51 -21.14 21.49 53.97
C ALA A 51 -22.68 21.41 54.17
N PRO A 52 -23.21 21.08 55.37
CA PRO A 52 -23.69 19.72 55.61
C PRO A 52 -25.18 19.63 56.03
N GLY A 53 -25.74 18.41 56.06
CA GLY A 53 -27.11 18.16 56.55
C GLY A 53 -27.34 16.73 57.05
N ALA A 54 -27.93 16.61 58.24
CA ALA A 54 -28.37 15.38 58.96
C ALA A 54 -29.15 14.38 58.07
N GLY A 55 -29.27 13.08 58.33
CA GLY A 55 -29.31 12.20 59.52
C GLY A 55 -30.06 10.91 59.05
N LEU A 56 -30.20 9.77 59.73
CA LEU A 56 -30.05 9.36 61.14
C LEU A 56 -29.90 7.80 61.17
N ALA A 57 -29.12 7.23 62.12
CA ALA A 57 -29.23 5.87 62.73
C ALA A 57 -29.30 4.58 61.83
N ALA A 58 -28.81 3.39 62.22
CA ALA A 58 -28.23 2.89 63.48
C ALA A 58 -27.19 1.76 63.25
N ALA A 59 -26.21 1.69 64.18
CA ALA A 59 -25.63 0.52 64.91
C ALA A 59 -25.54 -0.90 64.25
N VAL A 60 -24.54 -1.75 64.52
CA VAL A 60 -23.88 -2.11 65.81
C VAL A 60 -22.45 -2.68 65.58
N SER A 61 -21.51 -2.34 66.50
CA SER A 61 -20.24 -3.00 66.96
C SER A 61 -19.41 -3.97 66.08
N GLY A 62 -18.06 -4.00 66.16
CA GLY A 62 -17.13 -3.17 66.95
C GLY A 62 -15.71 -3.77 67.13
N LEU A 63 -14.89 -3.07 67.93
CA LEU A 63 -13.58 -3.44 68.52
C LEU A 63 -12.27 -3.27 67.69
N ILE A 64 -11.22 -2.94 68.45
CA ILE A 64 -10.03 -2.05 68.26
C ILE A 64 -9.13 -2.34 69.52
N PRO A 65 -7.80 -2.04 69.69
CA PRO A 65 -6.60 -1.77 68.83
C PRO A 65 -5.37 -2.63 69.35
N PRO A 66 -4.09 -2.16 69.60
CA PRO A 66 -3.24 -1.06 69.07
C PRO A 66 -1.75 -1.43 68.71
N ALA A 67 -0.97 -0.37 68.41
CA ALA A 67 0.49 -0.16 68.55
C ALA A 67 1.29 -0.13 67.22
N GLU A 68 2.31 0.72 67.00
CA GLU A 68 2.90 1.79 67.83
C GLU A 68 3.57 2.93 66.99
N ARG A 69 4.32 3.85 67.63
CA ARG A 69 4.75 5.16 67.06
C ARG A 69 6.28 5.32 66.90
N VAL A 70 6.72 5.99 65.81
CA VAL A 70 7.78 7.07 65.77
C VAL A 70 9.25 6.61 66.05
N PRO A 71 10.37 7.35 65.73
CA PRO A 71 10.58 8.68 65.11
C PRO A 71 11.49 8.76 63.85
N ALA A 72 11.64 9.99 63.32
CA ALA A 72 12.71 10.44 62.41
C ALA A 72 13.97 10.93 63.17
N PRO A 73 15.05 11.34 62.49
CA PRO A 73 15.33 12.80 62.45
C PRO A 73 15.95 13.38 61.15
N CYS A 74 15.64 14.67 60.92
CA CYS A 74 16.48 15.83 60.52
C CYS A 74 17.86 15.59 59.86
N CYS A 75 18.38 16.41 58.91
CA CYS A 75 18.11 17.81 58.50
C CYS A 75 18.70 18.06 57.06
N ALA A 76 18.73 19.22 56.38
CA ALA A 76 18.47 20.63 56.71
C ALA A 76 17.98 21.48 55.48
N GLN A 77 18.37 22.77 55.42
CA GLN A 77 18.04 23.85 54.46
C GLN A 77 19.25 24.11 53.50
N SER A 78 19.21 24.87 52.39
CA SER A 78 18.60 26.18 52.06
C SER A 78 18.75 26.42 50.53
N GLY A 79 18.18 27.43 49.85
CA GLY A 79 17.31 28.55 50.24
C GLY A 79 16.89 29.35 48.98
N ALA A 80 15.99 30.33 49.13
CA ALA A 80 15.49 31.18 48.03
C ALA A 80 15.48 32.67 48.44
N PRO A 81 15.41 33.60 47.49
CA PRO A 81 14.80 34.91 47.71
C PRO A 81 13.63 35.18 46.75
N SER A 82 12.81 36.18 47.05
CA SER A 82 11.45 36.31 46.55
C SER A 82 11.02 37.73 46.16
N PHE A 83 10.17 37.84 45.13
CA PHE A 83 9.19 38.91 44.88
C PHE A 83 9.72 40.33 44.52
N PRO A 84 8.90 41.25 43.93
CA PRO A 84 7.44 41.37 44.01
C PRO A 84 6.63 41.40 42.71
N SER A 85 5.31 41.38 42.89
CA SER A 85 4.25 41.30 41.89
C SER A 85 3.71 42.68 41.47
N ARG A 86 2.98 42.72 40.34
CA ARG A 86 1.93 43.72 40.13
C ARG A 86 0.79 43.17 39.25
N ASN A 87 -0.45 43.30 39.74
CA ASN A 87 -1.66 42.92 39.01
C ASN A 87 -1.98 43.89 37.87
N GLN A 88 -2.57 43.39 36.78
CA GLN A 88 -3.76 43.99 36.15
C GLN A 88 -4.47 43.03 35.16
N ARG A 89 -5.80 42.97 35.29
CA ARG A 89 -6.83 42.53 34.31
C ARG A 89 -7.78 43.74 34.16
N PRO A 90 -8.49 43.99 33.03
CA PRO A 90 -9.46 43.02 32.48
C PRO A 90 -9.69 42.98 30.93
N SER A 91 -9.99 41.76 30.44
CA SER A 91 -11.21 41.33 29.70
C SER A 91 -11.74 42.15 28.44
N PRO A 92 -12.81 41.74 27.71
CA PRO A 92 -12.65 41.50 26.26
C PRO A 92 -13.72 42.12 25.31
N VAL A 93 -13.46 42.12 23.99
CA VAL A 93 -14.46 42.38 22.91
C VAL A 93 -14.10 41.48 21.71
N GLN A 94 -14.83 40.41 21.38
CA GLN A 94 -16.05 40.31 20.57
C GLN A 94 -15.91 40.68 19.06
N VAL A 95 -15.82 39.63 18.24
CA VAL A 95 -16.61 39.30 17.01
C VAL A 95 -17.10 40.42 16.08
N TRP A 96 -16.86 40.26 14.77
CA TRP A 96 -17.79 40.28 13.60
C TRP A 96 -16.90 40.18 12.33
N ALA A 97 -16.93 39.12 11.50
CA ALA A 97 -17.98 38.70 10.54
C ALA A 97 -18.24 39.73 9.41
N GLY A 98 -17.74 39.47 8.18
CA GLY A 98 -18.08 40.32 7.01
C GLY A 98 -17.31 40.13 5.69
N LYS A 99 -17.75 39.16 4.87
CA LYS A 99 -17.86 39.15 3.38
C LYS A 99 -16.72 39.67 2.45
N ALA A 100 -16.42 38.86 1.44
CA ALA A 100 -15.83 39.29 0.16
C ALA A 100 -16.82 40.12 -0.70
N PRO A 101 -16.34 40.80 -1.76
CA PRO A 101 -16.62 40.26 -3.11
C PRO A 101 -15.52 40.45 -4.19
N LEU A 102 -15.37 39.41 -5.01
CA LEU A 102 -15.30 39.36 -6.48
C LEU A 102 -14.78 40.54 -7.36
N LEU A 103 -13.87 40.15 -8.28
CA LEU A 103 -13.77 40.46 -9.73
C LEU A 103 -12.81 41.54 -10.29
N LEU A 104 -12.06 41.08 -11.30
CA LEU A 104 -11.62 41.74 -12.55
C LEU A 104 -10.69 42.96 -12.52
N GLY A 105 -9.39 42.68 -12.61
CA GLY A 105 -8.61 42.85 -13.85
C GLY A 105 -8.48 44.24 -14.49
N SER A 106 -7.28 44.81 -14.45
CA SER A 106 -6.60 45.41 -15.62
C SER A 106 -5.16 45.84 -15.29
N SER A 107 -4.22 45.50 -16.17
CA SER A 107 -2.93 46.20 -16.28
C SER A 107 -3.09 47.39 -17.24
N PRO A 108 -2.28 48.46 -17.14
CA PRO A 108 -1.03 48.43 -17.92
C PRO A 108 0.18 49.16 -17.32
N LEU A 109 1.37 48.70 -17.73
CA LEU A 109 2.60 49.43 -18.05
C LEU A 109 2.81 50.87 -17.51
N SER A 110 3.90 51.07 -16.77
CA SER A 110 4.89 52.11 -17.12
C SER A 110 6.30 51.76 -16.63
N GLN A 111 7.31 52.19 -17.38
CA GLN A 111 8.73 51.96 -17.13
C GLN A 111 9.33 53.08 -16.26
N SER A 112 10.34 52.77 -15.43
CA SER A 112 11.54 53.62 -15.32
C SER A 112 12.67 52.89 -14.59
N SER A 113 13.85 52.85 -15.22
CA SER A 113 15.09 52.32 -14.67
C SER A 113 15.86 53.37 -13.86
N CYS A 114 16.71 52.93 -12.91
CA CYS A 114 18.02 53.55 -12.68
C CYS A 114 18.98 52.68 -11.83
N THR A 115 20.14 52.34 -12.41
CA THR A 115 21.51 52.27 -11.85
C THR A 115 21.74 52.33 -10.32
N GLY A 116 22.68 51.59 -9.69
CA GLY A 116 23.66 50.61 -10.17
C GLY A 116 25.13 50.88 -9.77
N THR A 117 25.69 50.11 -8.82
CA THR A 117 27.16 49.89 -8.54
C THR A 117 27.24 48.71 -7.55
N LEU A 118 27.88 47.55 -7.77
CA LEU A 118 29.21 47.15 -8.30
C LEU A 118 30.35 47.21 -7.26
N VAL A 119 30.71 46.05 -6.71
CA VAL A 119 32.02 45.72 -6.10
C VAL A 119 32.44 44.32 -6.59
N GLN A 120 33.75 44.09 -6.75
CA GLN A 120 34.31 43.03 -7.58
C GLN A 120 34.67 41.71 -6.87
N ARG A 121 34.74 40.67 -7.70
CA ARG A 121 35.40 39.35 -7.57
C ARG A 121 36.59 39.25 -6.60
N LEU A 122 36.75 38.05 -6.02
CA LEU A 122 38.05 37.37 -5.92
C LEU A 122 37.89 35.88 -6.28
N HIS A 123 38.83 35.35 -7.08
CA HIS A 123 38.94 33.93 -7.44
C HIS A 123 39.72 33.14 -6.37
N ARG A 124 39.42 31.85 -6.21
CA ARG A 124 40.45 30.82 -5.95
C ARG A 124 40.00 29.41 -6.32
N ASP A 125 40.86 28.70 -7.03
CA ASP A 125 40.69 27.30 -7.42
C ASP A 125 40.94 26.33 -6.25
N ARG A 126 40.26 25.17 -6.27
CA ARG A 126 40.88 23.83 -6.48
C ARG A 126 39.88 22.68 -6.25
N ASP A 127 39.83 21.74 -7.20
CA ASP A 127 39.25 20.40 -7.03
C ASP A 127 40.08 19.54 -6.04
N PRO A 128 39.57 18.35 -5.62
CA PRO A 128 39.99 17.17 -6.38
C PRO A 128 38.93 16.06 -6.62
N ALA A 129 39.06 15.45 -7.80
CA ALA A 129 38.88 14.03 -8.11
C ALA A 129 37.49 13.34 -7.99
N ARG A 130 36.87 13.08 -9.16
CA ARG A 130 35.93 11.97 -9.38
C ARG A 130 36.54 10.98 -10.37
N MET A 131 36.64 9.70 -9.99
CA MET A 131 37.29 8.67 -10.81
C MET A 131 36.35 8.14 -11.91
N GLN A 132 36.82 8.13 -13.17
CA GLN A 132 36.07 7.58 -14.31
C GLN A 132 36.55 6.16 -14.66
N SER A 133 35.61 5.27 -14.95
CA SER A 133 35.87 4.04 -15.71
C SER A 133 35.30 4.17 -17.13
N LYS A 134 36.05 3.73 -18.14
CA LYS A 134 35.73 3.87 -19.58
C LYS A 134 35.31 2.53 -20.17
N ARG A 135 34.43 2.56 -21.19
CA ARG A 135 34.58 1.87 -22.51
C ARG A 135 33.45 2.30 -23.48
N PRO A 136 33.57 2.09 -24.82
CA PRO A 136 33.39 3.21 -25.74
C PRO A 136 32.31 3.03 -26.81
N HIS A 137 31.86 4.15 -27.39
CA HIS A 137 31.16 4.18 -28.66
C HIS A 137 32.13 4.13 -29.85
N VAL A 138 31.82 3.30 -30.84
CA VAL A 138 32.44 3.31 -32.17
C VAL A 138 31.50 4.01 -33.14
N GLY A 139 31.95 5.11 -33.75
CA GLY A 139 31.23 5.77 -34.84
C GLY A 139 31.75 5.33 -36.20
N HIS A 140 30.85 5.13 -37.17
CA HIS A 140 31.19 5.04 -38.58
C HIS A 140 30.47 6.13 -39.36
N LYS A 141 31.22 6.86 -40.19
CA LYS A 141 30.68 7.80 -41.18
C LYS A 141 30.26 7.01 -42.43
N VAL A 142 29.13 7.36 -43.04
CA VAL A 142 28.82 7.00 -44.42
C VAL A 142 28.47 8.29 -45.18
N ALA A 143 29.04 8.44 -46.37
CA ALA A 143 28.86 9.63 -47.21
C ALA A 143 27.54 9.58 -47.99
N GLY A 144 27.05 10.75 -48.41
CA GLY A 144 25.78 10.87 -49.11
C GLY A 144 25.83 10.43 -50.58
N GLY A 145 24.66 10.10 -51.12
CA GLY A 145 24.40 9.88 -52.54
C GLY A 145 22.92 10.12 -52.82
N CYS A 146 22.60 11.13 -53.63
CA CYS A 146 21.23 11.53 -53.96
C CYS A 146 20.85 10.97 -55.32
N VAL A 147 19.79 10.14 -55.41
CA VAL A 147 19.15 9.79 -56.68
C VAL A 147 17.64 9.78 -56.49
N ILE A 148 16.95 10.59 -57.29
CA ILE A 148 15.51 10.62 -57.44
C ILE A 148 15.10 9.50 -58.40
N PHE A 149 14.01 8.76 -58.11
CA PHE A 149 13.35 7.95 -59.12
C PHE A 149 11.86 8.25 -59.23
N LEU A 150 11.43 8.49 -60.47
CA LEU A 150 10.09 8.92 -60.85
C LEU A 150 9.13 7.73 -60.95
N SER A 151 7.88 7.96 -60.58
CA SER A 151 6.77 7.05 -60.84
C SER A 151 6.45 6.99 -62.34
N PHE A 152 6.25 5.79 -62.87
CA PHE A 152 5.61 5.59 -64.17
C PHE A 152 4.46 4.59 -64.05
N LEU A 153 3.25 5.04 -64.38
CA LEU A 153 2.14 4.14 -64.69
C LEU A 153 2.41 3.50 -66.06
N HIS A 154 2.16 2.19 -66.18
CA HIS A 154 1.85 1.58 -67.47
C HIS A 154 0.46 0.98 -67.46
N ILE A 155 -0.43 1.61 -68.22
CA ILE A 155 -1.69 1.04 -68.70
C ILE A 155 -1.37 0.21 -69.93
N ASN A 156 -1.91 -1.01 -70.03
CA ASN A 156 -2.08 -1.72 -71.29
C ASN A 156 -3.46 -2.39 -71.32
N PHE A 157 -4.09 -2.34 -72.48
CA PHE A 157 -5.45 -2.84 -72.75
C PHE A 157 -5.44 -3.65 -74.06
N ALA A 158 -6.50 -4.44 -74.29
CA ALA A 158 -6.78 -5.25 -75.48
C ALA A 158 -5.92 -6.54 -75.63
N ALA A 159 -6.41 -7.66 -76.17
CA ALA A 159 -7.78 -8.09 -76.51
C ALA A 159 -7.92 -9.61 -76.32
N GLY A 160 -9.15 -10.14 -76.24
CA GLY A 160 -9.42 -11.53 -75.85
C GLY A 160 -9.52 -12.56 -76.98
N SER A 161 -9.71 -13.82 -76.58
CA SER A 161 -10.22 -14.93 -77.41
C SER A 161 -11.01 -15.91 -76.52
N SER A 162 -12.02 -16.58 -77.07
CA SER A 162 -12.99 -17.40 -76.32
C SER A 162 -12.60 -18.88 -76.25
N GLY A 163 -12.96 -19.60 -75.18
CA GLY A 163 -12.74 -21.06 -75.13
C GLY A 163 -13.25 -21.82 -73.88
N LYS A 164 -14.59 -21.92 -73.74
CA LYS A 164 -15.38 -22.98 -73.06
C LYS A 164 -14.91 -23.62 -71.72
N ASP A 165 -15.74 -23.38 -70.70
CA ASP A 165 -16.33 -24.34 -69.75
C ASP A 165 -15.59 -25.64 -69.39
N SER A 166 -15.21 -25.73 -68.12
CA SER A 166 -15.56 -26.88 -67.28
C SER A 166 -15.78 -26.43 -65.83
N GLN A 167 -16.92 -26.84 -65.24
CA GLN A 167 -17.24 -26.55 -63.84
C GLN A 167 -16.58 -27.59 -62.92
N SER A 168 -15.72 -27.14 -62.01
CA SER A 168 -15.38 -27.88 -60.80
C SER A 168 -15.69 -27.00 -59.59
N GLN A 169 -16.77 -27.32 -58.87
CA GLN A 169 -17.07 -26.72 -57.57
C GLN A 169 -16.10 -27.26 -56.52
N ASP A 170 -14.88 -26.74 -56.50
CA ASP A 170 -14.07 -26.80 -55.30
C ASP A 170 -14.67 -25.84 -54.28
N ASN A 171 -15.46 -26.39 -53.36
CA ASN A 171 -15.82 -25.72 -52.12
C ASN A 171 -14.53 -25.47 -51.33
N MET A 172 -13.89 -24.33 -51.60
CA MET A 172 -12.76 -23.83 -50.83
C MET A 172 -13.26 -23.57 -49.41
N HIS A 173 -13.08 -24.58 -48.57
CA HIS A 173 -13.39 -24.54 -47.15
C HIS A 173 -12.45 -23.53 -46.51
N VAL A 174 -12.86 -22.25 -46.49
CA VAL A 174 -12.16 -21.19 -45.76
C VAL A 174 -12.31 -21.49 -44.27
N THR A 175 -11.45 -22.37 -43.77
CA THR A 175 -11.05 -22.36 -42.37
C THR A 175 -10.44 -20.98 -42.12
N HIS A 176 -11.28 -20.05 -41.65
CA HIS A 176 -10.79 -18.89 -40.91
C HIS A 176 -9.95 -19.42 -39.77
N ASN A 177 -8.63 -19.39 -39.95
CA ASN A 177 -7.68 -19.87 -38.95
C ASN A 177 -7.65 -18.80 -37.86
N ASN A 178 -8.65 -18.85 -36.98
CA ASN A 178 -8.98 -17.87 -35.94
C ASN A 178 -7.99 -17.94 -34.77
N GLN A 179 -6.73 -18.25 -35.07
CA GLN A 179 -5.66 -18.43 -34.12
C GLN A 179 -5.18 -17.05 -33.68
N LEU A 180 -5.39 -16.74 -32.40
CA LEU A 180 -4.94 -15.51 -31.78
C LEU A 180 -3.42 -15.38 -31.94
N ASP A 181 -2.99 -14.34 -32.67
CA ASP A 181 -1.58 -14.03 -32.86
C ASP A 181 -1.00 -13.43 -31.58
N LEU A 182 0.17 -13.92 -31.14
CA LEU A 182 0.91 -13.39 -29.99
C LEU A 182 1.15 -11.88 -30.08
N ARG A 183 1.28 -11.32 -31.29
CA ARG A 183 1.42 -9.87 -31.53
C ARG A 183 0.20 -9.05 -31.12
N GLU A 184 -0.98 -9.69 -31.04
CA GLU A 184 -2.20 -9.05 -30.56
C GLU A 184 -2.31 -9.02 -29.02
N ILE A 185 -1.33 -9.57 -28.30
CA ILE A 185 -1.30 -9.59 -26.83
C ILE A 185 -0.20 -8.65 -26.32
N VAL A 186 -0.59 -7.75 -25.40
CA VAL A 186 0.34 -6.90 -24.65
C VAL A 186 0.38 -7.39 -23.21
N PHE A 187 1.56 -7.71 -22.73
CA PHE A 187 1.81 -8.06 -21.33
C PHE A 187 2.26 -6.84 -20.54
N ILE A 188 1.71 -6.65 -19.36
CA ILE A 188 2.11 -5.62 -18.39
C ILE A 188 2.52 -6.34 -17.10
N ILE A 189 3.81 -6.28 -16.78
CA ILE A 189 4.34 -6.79 -15.52
C ILE A 189 4.26 -5.66 -14.50
N GLN A 190 3.39 -5.83 -13.50
CA GLN A 190 3.10 -4.91 -12.39
C GLN A 190 4.31 -4.85 -11.44
N SER A 191 5.35 -4.16 -11.90
CA SER A 191 6.70 -4.16 -11.33
C SER A 191 7.04 -2.86 -10.62
N GLN A 192 8.05 -2.92 -9.75
CA GLN A 192 8.48 -1.81 -8.89
C GLN A 192 9.93 -1.40 -9.16
N SER A 193 10.31 -0.18 -8.75
CA SER A 193 11.55 0.49 -9.18
C SER A 193 12.80 0.19 -8.34
N ASN A 194 12.68 -0.47 -7.19
CA ASN A 194 13.85 -0.91 -6.41
C ASN A 194 14.55 -2.11 -7.10
N SER A 195 15.84 -2.34 -6.82
CA SER A 195 16.64 -3.24 -7.67
C SER A 195 16.21 -4.71 -7.61
N PHE A 196 15.58 -5.16 -6.52
CA PHE A 196 15.03 -6.51 -6.42
C PHE A 196 13.89 -6.73 -7.42
N HIS A 197 12.89 -5.85 -7.39
CA HIS A 197 11.73 -5.92 -8.24
C HIS A 197 12.11 -5.75 -9.73
N VAL A 198 13.00 -4.80 -10.05
CA VAL A 198 13.56 -4.66 -11.42
C VAL A 198 14.17 -5.98 -11.93
N ARG A 199 14.98 -6.68 -11.12
CA ARG A 199 15.56 -7.99 -11.51
C ARG A 199 14.49 -9.07 -11.73
N GLN A 200 13.45 -9.12 -10.89
CA GLN A 200 12.35 -10.07 -11.04
C GLN A 200 11.52 -9.78 -12.30
N ALA A 201 11.21 -8.51 -12.55
CA ALA A 201 10.49 -8.05 -13.72
C ALA A 201 11.23 -8.36 -15.04
N ASP A 202 12.53 -8.07 -15.10
CA ASP A 202 13.38 -8.42 -16.26
C ASP A 202 13.49 -9.93 -16.46
N ARG A 203 13.59 -10.72 -15.38
CA ARG A 203 13.58 -12.19 -15.45
C ARG A 203 12.26 -12.71 -16.04
N ARG A 204 11.11 -12.22 -15.57
CA ARG A 204 9.79 -12.59 -16.09
C ARG A 204 9.61 -12.19 -17.56
N ARG A 205 10.09 -10.99 -17.92
CA ARG A 205 10.09 -10.49 -19.30
C ARG A 205 10.94 -11.36 -20.22
N ALA A 206 12.15 -11.71 -19.80
CA ALA A 206 13.06 -12.57 -20.56
C ALA A 206 12.47 -13.97 -20.76
N ASP A 207 11.82 -14.53 -19.74
CA ASP A 207 11.11 -15.81 -19.81
C ASP A 207 9.96 -15.78 -20.85
N LEU A 208 9.05 -14.81 -20.77
CA LEU A 208 7.96 -14.64 -21.73
C LEU A 208 8.47 -14.49 -23.18
N LEU A 209 9.51 -13.68 -23.40
CA LEU A 209 10.11 -13.47 -24.72
C LEU A 209 10.81 -14.75 -25.23
N LYS A 210 11.45 -15.53 -24.36
CA LYS A 210 12.06 -16.82 -24.69
C LYS A 210 11.00 -17.85 -25.09
N GLN A 211 9.88 -17.93 -24.36
CA GLN A 211 8.74 -18.78 -24.73
C GLN A 211 8.15 -18.35 -26.09
N ALA A 212 7.98 -17.04 -26.31
CA ALA A 212 7.43 -16.52 -27.56
C ALA A 212 8.30 -16.81 -28.79
N HIS A 213 9.64 -16.83 -28.64
CA HIS A 213 10.55 -17.13 -29.74
C HIS A 213 10.39 -18.55 -30.30
N GLY A 214 9.87 -19.49 -29.51
CA GLY A 214 9.50 -20.83 -29.98
C GLY A 214 8.16 -20.90 -30.74
N LEU A 215 7.40 -19.80 -30.80
CA LEU A 215 6.03 -19.74 -31.32
C LEU A 215 5.83 -18.73 -32.46
N THR A 216 6.66 -17.68 -32.56
CA THR A 216 6.51 -16.61 -33.55
C THR A 216 7.85 -15.93 -33.88
N GLU A 217 8.01 -15.48 -35.13
CA GLU A 217 9.16 -14.66 -35.57
C GLU A 217 9.20 -13.28 -34.91
N LYS A 218 8.04 -12.76 -34.48
CA LYS A 218 7.90 -11.41 -33.91
C LYS A 218 7.27 -11.51 -32.51
N PRO A 219 8.04 -11.19 -31.44
CA PRO A 219 7.57 -11.36 -30.07
C PRO A 219 6.42 -10.42 -29.70
N PRO A 220 5.62 -10.78 -28.66
CA PRO A 220 4.61 -9.89 -28.09
C PRO A 220 5.24 -8.66 -27.43
N VAL A 221 4.44 -7.62 -27.20
CA VAL A 221 4.87 -6.48 -26.41
C VAL A 221 4.84 -6.86 -24.93
N VAL A 222 5.97 -6.70 -24.23
CA VAL A 222 6.07 -6.89 -22.78
C VAL A 222 6.58 -5.61 -22.13
N LEU A 223 5.73 -4.99 -21.32
CA LEU A 223 5.94 -3.73 -20.61
C LEU A 223 6.24 -3.99 -19.12
N LEU A 224 7.10 -3.14 -18.55
CA LEU A 224 7.40 -3.14 -17.11
C LEU A 224 6.85 -1.86 -16.50
N LEU A 225 5.89 -1.97 -15.57
CA LEU A 225 5.14 -0.84 -15.05
C LEU A 225 6.03 0.30 -14.52
N HIS A 226 7.09 -0.03 -13.78
CA HIS A 226 8.07 0.93 -13.25
C HIS A 226 8.90 1.69 -14.31
N THR A 227 8.74 1.39 -15.61
CA THR A 227 9.43 2.08 -16.72
C THR A 227 8.49 2.85 -17.64
N LEU A 228 7.17 2.80 -17.40
CA LEU A 228 6.18 3.39 -18.30
C LEU A 228 6.05 4.91 -18.15
N SER A 229 6.09 5.42 -16.93
CA SER A 229 6.13 6.87 -16.66
C SER A 229 6.66 7.15 -15.26
N ASP A 230 6.95 8.43 -14.97
CA ASP A 230 7.26 8.93 -13.63
C ASP A 230 6.00 9.20 -12.78
N ASN A 231 4.80 8.86 -13.27
CA ASN A 231 3.55 9.04 -12.53
C ASN A 231 3.38 7.92 -11.50
N GLU A 232 3.59 8.26 -10.22
CA GLU A 232 3.34 7.35 -9.09
C GLU A 232 1.93 6.74 -9.12
N GLY A 233 0.93 7.41 -9.70
CA GLY A 233 -0.42 6.87 -9.84
C GLY A 233 -0.55 5.64 -10.75
N ASP A 234 0.41 5.36 -11.64
CA ASP A 234 0.29 4.30 -12.66
C ASP A 234 0.21 2.89 -12.04
N TRP A 235 0.73 2.68 -10.82
CA TRP A 235 0.59 1.38 -10.14
C TRP A 235 -0.87 1.03 -9.83
N SER A 236 -1.76 2.03 -9.73
CA SER A 236 -3.20 1.84 -9.53
C SER A 236 -3.97 1.50 -10.82
N ILE A 237 -3.27 1.31 -11.95
CA ILE A 237 -3.78 0.88 -13.27
C ILE A 237 -4.75 1.86 -13.95
N LEU A 238 -5.70 2.48 -13.23
CA LEU A 238 -6.69 3.39 -13.81
C LEU A 238 -6.06 4.60 -14.50
N PRO A 239 -5.06 5.32 -13.91
CA PRO A 239 -4.37 6.42 -14.59
C PRO A 239 -3.61 6.01 -15.87
N LEU A 240 -3.25 4.72 -15.97
CA LEU A 240 -2.50 4.17 -17.10
C LEU A 240 -3.41 3.84 -18.31
N LEU A 241 -4.72 3.66 -18.10
CA LEU A 241 -5.67 3.24 -19.16
C LEU A 241 -5.69 4.17 -20.39
N PRO A 242 -5.65 5.51 -20.29
CA PRO A 242 -5.52 6.41 -21.44
C PRO A 242 -4.28 6.13 -22.30
N TYR A 243 -3.12 5.86 -21.67
CA TYR A 243 -1.89 5.51 -22.39
C TYR A 243 -1.99 4.16 -23.10
N LEU A 244 -2.57 3.13 -22.45
CA LEU A 244 -2.76 1.81 -23.05
C LEU A 244 -3.74 1.85 -24.23
N SER A 245 -4.84 2.58 -24.08
CA SER A 245 -5.82 2.80 -25.16
C SER A 245 -5.19 3.53 -26.34
N HIS A 246 -4.40 4.59 -26.11
CA HIS A 246 -3.72 5.33 -27.16
C HIS A 246 -2.69 4.46 -27.91
N SER A 247 -1.87 3.70 -27.16
CA SER A 247 -0.73 2.97 -27.71
C SER A 247 -1.11 1.64 -28.37
N PHE A 248 -2.10 0.93 -27.83
CA PHE A 248 -2.43 -0.45 -28.24
C PHE A 248 -3.86 -0.62 -28.77
N GLY A 249 -4.74 0.38 -28.58
CA GLY A 249 -6.17 0.29 -28.89
C GLY A 249 -6.55 0.05 -30.36
N LYS A 250 -5.60 0.05 -31.29
CA LYS A 250 -5.81 -0.20 -32.74
C LYS A 250 -5.14 -1.48 -33.26
N ASN A 251 -4.13 -1.99 -32.55
CA ASN A 251 -3.19 -2.99 -33.07
C ASN A 251 -3.11 -4.25 -32.20
N SER A 252 -3.89 -4.31 -31.13
CA SER A 252 -3.91 -5.42 -30.17
C SER A 252 -5.35 -5.85 -29.89
N SER A 253 -5.49 -7.02 -29.29
CA SER A 253 -6.76 -7.64 -28.90
C SER A 253 -6.88 -7.74 -27.37
N TRP A 254 -5.76 -7.93 -26.67
CA TRP A 254 -5.71 -8.18 -25.24
C TRP A 254 -4.60 -7.39 -24.54
N ILE A 255 -4.92 -6.87 -23.36
CA ILE A 255 -3.94 -6.49 -22.34
C ILE A 255 -3.99 -7.55 -21.24
N VAL A 256 -2.86 -8.18 -20.92
CA VAL A 256 -2.70 -9.14 -19.83
C VAL A 256 -1.83 -8.53 -18.75
N PHE A 257 -2.32 -8.50 -17.52
CA PHE A 257 -1.61 -8.01 -16.35
C PHE A 257 -1.05 -9.19 -15.55
N LEU A 258 0.21 -9.08 -15.15
CA LEU A 258 0.97 -10.09 -14.43
C LEU A 258 1.63 -9.43 -13.21
N GLU A 259 1.66 -10.12 -12.07
CA GLU A 259 2.65 -9.81 -11.03
C GLU A 259 4.01 -10.41 -11.41
N GLU A 260 5.10 -9.92 -10.81
CA GLU A 260 6.46 -10.36 -11.17
C GLU A 260 6.67 -11.87 -10.89
N GLU A 261 6.00 -12.38 -9.86
CA GLU A 261 6.06 -13.78 -9.45
C GLU A 261 5.16 -14.71 -10.29
N THR A 262 4.16 -14.18 -11.00
CA THR A 262 3.23 -14.98 -11.83
C THR A 262 3.97 -15.74 -12.93
N ASN A 263 4.10 -17.06 -12.78
CA ASN A 263 4.58 -17.95 -13.83
C ASN A 263 3.52 -18.06 -14.93
N VAL A 264 3.96 -18.13 -16.19
CA VAL A 264 3.07 -18.17 -17.37
C VAL A 264 3.49 -19.29 -18.30
N LYS A 265 2.55 -20.14 -18.69
CA LYS A 265 2.69 -21.12 -19.78
C LYS A 265 2.08 -20.51 -21.03
N LEU A 266 2.91 -19.85 -21.85
CA LEU A 266 2.44 -18.93 -22.89
C LEU A 266 1.48 -19.61 -23.90
N THR A 267 1.75 -20.85 -24.29
CA THR A 267 0.90 -21.63 -25.20
C THR A 267 -0.51 -21.84 -24.64
N GLU A 268 -0.63 -22.20 -23.36
CA GLU A 268 -1.92 -22.41 -22.70
C GLU A 268 -2.67 -21.07 -22.56
N LEU A 269 -1.97 -19.99 -22.21
CA LEU A 269 -2.58 -18.66 -22.10
C LEU A 269 -3.15 -18.16 -23.45
N VAL A 270 -2.45 -18.39 -24.56
CA VAL A 270 -2.96 -18.06 -25.91
C VAL A 270 -4.20 -18.91 -26.24
N GLN A 271 -4.19 -20.20 -25.91
CA GLN A 271 -5.37 -21.07 -26.08
C GLN A 271 -6.55 -20.63 -25.21
N VAL A 272 -6.31 -20.12 -24.01
CA VAL A 272 -7.35 -19.57 -23.14
C VAL A 272 -7.95 -18.30 -23.72
N LEU A 273 -7.13 -17.33 -24.12
CA LEU A 273 -7.60 -16.06 -24.67
C LEU A 273 -8.30 -16.23 -26.03
N SER A 274 -7.93 -17.23 -26.84
CA SER A 274 -8.59 -17.50 -28.13
C SER A 274 -10.03 -18.03 -28.01
N LYS A 275 -10.46 -18.47 -26.81
CA LYS A 275 -11.85 -18.86 -26.51
C LYS A 275 -12.82 -17.68 -26.49
N PHE A 276 -12.31 -16.45 -26.35
CA PHE A 276 -13.11 -15.24 -26.15
C PHE A 276 -13.10 -14.34 -27.39
N ASP A 277 -14.27 -13.86 -27.78
CA ASP A 277 -14.43 -12.94 -28.91
C ASP A 277 -13.79 -11.58 -28.60
N LYS A 278 -12.62 -11.33 -29.18
CA LYS A 278 -11.81 -10.11 -28.98
C LYS A 278 -12.54 -8.78 -29.26
N ASN A 279 -13.66 -8.80 -29.97
CA ASN A 279 -14.44 -7.61 -30.31
C ASN A 279 -15.47 -7.22 -29.23
N LYS A 280 -15.55 -7.98 -28.12
CA LYS A 280 -16.47 -7.72 -26.99
C LYS A 280 -15.71 -7.27 -25.75
N ASP A 281 -16.44 -6.65 -24.82
CA ASP A 281 -15.91 -6.24 -23.52
C ASP A 281 -15.71 -7.46 -22.60
N TRP A 282 -14.45 -7.86 -22.40
CA TRP A 282 -14.08 -8.98 -21.53
C TRP A 282 -13.19 -8.52 -20.39
N PHE A 283 -13.60 -8.86 -19.17
CA PHE A 283 -12.80 -8.77 -17.95
C PHE A 283 -12.59 -10.20 -17.44
N LEU A 284 -11.37 -10.71 -17.56
CA LEU A 284 -11.01 -12.11 -17.32
C LEU A 284 -10.09 -12.24 -16.11
N GLY A 285 -10.28 -13.27 -15.28
CA GLY A 285 -9.39 -13.56 -14.14
C GLY A 285 -9.85 -14.75 -13.30
N LYS A 286 -9.02 -15.16 -12.33
CA LYS A 286 -9.44 -16.04 -11.23
C LYS A 286 -10.31 -15.23 -10.24
N PRO A 287 -11.53 -15.66 -9.90
CA PRO A 287 -12.41 -14.89 -9.03
C PRO A 287 -12.10 -15.08 -7.54
N LEU A 288 -11.80 -13.98 -6.86
CA LEU A 288 -11.86 -13.86 -5.40
C LEU A 288 -13.24 -13.32 -4.97
N HIS A 289 -13.53 -13.45 -3.67
CA HIS A 289 -14.65 -12.82 -2.99
C HIS A 289 -14.40 -12.81 -1.48
N ASP A 290 -15.10 -11.92 -0.79
CA ASP A 290 -15.18 -11.94 0.65
C ASP A 290 -16.19 -12.98 1.14
N GLU A 291 -15.88 -13.61 2.28
CA GLU A 291 -16.81 -14.46 3.02
C GLU A 291 -17.72 -13.58 3.92
N ASP A 292 -17.17 -12.50 4.48
CA ASP A 292 -17.80 -11.55 5.41
C ASP A 292 -17.70 -10.09 4.92
N SER A 293 -18.41 -9.15 5.55
CA SER A 293 -18.35 -7.74 5.18
C SER A 293 -17.06 -7.07 5.71
N THR A 294 -16.14 -6.73 4.81
CA THR A 294 -14.78 -6.30 5.17
C THR A 294 -14.61 -4.78 5.25
N ILE A 295 -13.69 -4.34 6.11
CA ILE A 295 -13.31 -2.93 6.24
C ILE A 295 -12.54 -2.42 5.01
N ILE A 296 -11.68 -3.26 4.41
CA ILE A 296 -10.84 -2.89 3.27
C ILE A 296 -11.65 -2.60 2.01
N HIS A 297 -12.85 -3.16 1.90
CA HIS A 297 -13.81 -2.87 0.82
C HIS A 297 -14.88 -1.84 1.25
N HIS A 298 -14.66 -1.12 2.35
CA HIS A 298 -15.60 -0.13 2.92
C HIS A 298 -17.02 -0.68 3.14
N TYR A 299 -17.13 -1.96 3.51
CA TYR A 299 -18.41 -2.68 3.64
C TYR A 299 -19.27 -2.66 2.36
N ALA A 300 -18.65 -2.55 1.18
CA ALA A 300 -19.33 -2.79 -0.09
C ALA A 300 -19.98 -4.19 -0.08
N PHE A 301 -21.20 -4.27 -0.61
CA PHE A 301 -21.99 -5.51 -0.65
C PHE A 301 -22.23 -6.18 0.72
N ALA A 302 -22.23 -5.44 1.84
CA ALA A 302 -22.37 -5.96 3.20
C ALA A 302 -23.51 -6.96 3.45
N GLU A 303 -24.63 -6.86 2.71
CA GLU A 303 -25.77 -7.79 2.82
C GLU A 303 -25.49 -9.17 2.19
N ASN A 304 -24.58 -9.25 1.24
CA ASN A 304 -24.13 -10.49 0.60
C ASN A 304 -22.73 -10.29 -0.04
N PRO A 305 -21.64 -10.32 0.75
CA PRO A 305 -20.28 -10.03 0.26
C PRO A 305 -19.87 -10.96 -0.90
N SER A 306 -20.29 -12.23 -0.83
CA SER A 306 -20.01 -13.25 -1.85
C SER A 306 -20.54 -12.93 -3.27
N VAL A 307 -21.49 -11.98 -3.41
CA VAL A 307 -22.14 -11.64 -4.69
C VAL A 307 -21.20 -10.95 -5.67
N PHE A 308 -20.20 -10.25 -5.15
CA PHE A 308 -19.23 -9.50 -5.95
C PHE A 308 -17.93 -10.29 -6.08
N LYS A 309 -17.43 -10.39 -7.32
CA LYS A 309 -16.20 -11.11 -7.65
C LYS A 309 -15.19 -10.14 -8.25
N TYR A 310 -13.97 -10.17 -7.72
CA TYR A 310 -12.83 -9.36 -8.15
C TYR A 310 -11.63 -10.27 -8.43
N PRO A 311 -10.70 -9.89 -9.30
CA PRO A 311 -9.66 -10.79 -9.78
C PRO A 311 -8.57 -11.03 -8.73
N ASP A 312 -8.05 -12.24 -8.74
CA ASP A 312 -6.78 -12.56 -8.10
C ASP A 312 -5.62 -12.09 -8.99
N PHE A 313 -4.94 -11.01 -8.62
CA PHE A 313 -3.86 -10.45 -9.43
C PHE A 313 -2.67 -11.41 -9.57
N ALA A 314 -2.37 -12.20 -8.53
CA ALA A 314 -1.30 -13.19 -8.54
C ALA A 314 -1.52 -14.29 -9.61
N ALA A 315 -2.79 -14.58 -9.95
CA ALA A 315 -3.18 -15.54 -10.99
C ALA A 315 -3.08 -15.00 -12.43
N ALA A 316 -2.70 -13.72 -12.61
CA ALA A 316 -2.98 -12.90 -13.79
C ALA A 316 -4.47 -12.58 -14.02
N TRP A 317 -4.68 -11.49 -14.77
CA TRP A 317 -5.98 -11.06 -15.25
C TRP A 317 -5.84 -10.35 -16.61
N ALA A 318 -6.92 -10.26 -17.38
CA ALA A 318 -6.87 -9.70 -18.72
C ALA A 318 -8.09 -8.83 -19.06
N LEU A 319 -7.86 -7.82 -19.89
CA LEU A 319 -8.88 -6.96 -20.49
C LEU A 319 -8.81 -7.06 -22.01
N SER A 320 -9.96 -7.18 -22.67
CA SER A 320 -10.02 -6.98 -24.12
C SER A 320 -9.84 -5.51 -24.47
N ILE A 321 -9.29 -5.23 -25.65
CA ILE A 321 -9.04 -3.86 -26.10
C ILE A 321 -10.30 -2.98 -26.20
N PRO A 322 -11.48 -3.47 -26.65
CA PRO A 322 -12.73 -2.70 -26.58
C PRO A 322 -13.03 -2.18 -25.16
N LEU A 323 -12.86 -3.03 -24.15
CA LEU A 323 -13.04 -2.65 -22.75
C LEU A 323 -11.99 -1.63 -22.30
N VAL A 324 -10.72 -1.82 -22.65
CA VAL A 324 -9.64 -0.85 -22.33
C VAL A 324 -9.94 0.53 -22.92
N VAL A 325 -10.38 0.60 -24.19
CA VAL A 325 -10.77 1.87 -24.84
C VAL A 325 -11.95 2.52 -24.13
N ARG A 326 -12.97 1.74 -23.75
CA ARG A 326 -14.14 2.24 -23.03
C ARG A 326 -13.77 2.81 -21.65
N LEU A 327 -12.94 2.09 -20.89
CA LEU A 327 -12.48 2.51 -19.56
C LEU A 327 -11.53 3.72 -19.64
N ALA A 328 -10.66 3.78 -20.65
CA ALA A 328 -9.78 4.92 -20.89
C ALA A 328 -10.54 6.21 -21.18
N ASN A 329 -11.64 6.13 -21.95
CA ASN A 329 -12.55 7.26 -22.12
C ASN A 329 -13.17 7.66 -20.79
N LYS A 330 -13.71 6.71 -20.02
CA LYS A 330 -14.29 6.98 -18.69
C LYS A 330 -13.30 7.67 -17.74
N VAL A 331 -12.04 7.23 -17.65
CA VAL A 331 -11.00 7.85 -16.79
C VAL A 331 -10.69 9.30 -17.21
N ARG A 332 -10.77 9.61 -18.50
CA ARG A 332 -10.55 10.98 -19.01
C ARG A 332 -11.76 11.88 -18.79
N ASP A 333 -12.95 11.32 -18.93
CA ASP A 333 -14.21 12.08 -18.96
C ASP A 333 -14.85 12.19 -17.54
N GLU A 334 -14.53 11.29 -16.61
CA GLU A 334 -14.97 11.28 -15.21
C GLU A 334 -13.77 11.20 -14.24
N PRO A 335 -13.63 12.11 -13.25
CA PRO A 335 -12.62 11.98 -12.21
C PRO A 335 -12.91 10.75 -11.32
N LEU A 336 -11.85 10.09 -10.83
CA LEU A 336 -12.01 8.97 -9.90
C LEU A 336 -12.65 9.45 -8.60
N LYS A 337 -13.64 8.67 -8.10
CA LYS A 337 -14.49 9.05 -6.96
C LYS A 337 -13.87 8.83 -5.58
N SER A 338 -12.78 8.07 -5.51
CA SER A 338 -12.06 7.78 -4.27
C SER A 338 -10.75 8.56 -4.24
N ASP A 339 -10.50 9.25 -3.12
CA ASP A 339 -9.19 9.80 -2.82
C ASP A 339 -8.22 8.72 -2.33
N PHE A 340 -8.69 7.53 -1.95
CA PHE A 340 -7.85 6.45 -1.41
C PHE A 340 -7.83 5.24 -2.33
N THR A 341 -6.67 4.59 -2.40
CA THR A 341 -6.49 3.25 -2.98
C THR A 341 -5.99 2.31 -1.89
N ILE A 342 -6.83 1.34 -1.53
CA ILE A 342 -6.70 0.43 -0.39
C ILE A 342 -6.57 -1.02 -0.89
N ASP A 343 -7.61 -1.55 -1.55
CA ASP A 343 -7.53 -2.85 -2.23
C ASP A 343 -7.73 -2.67 -3.74
N LEU A 344 -6.61 -2.58 -4.45
CA LEU A 344 -6.57 -2.24 -5.87
C LEU A 344 -7.38 -3.21 -6.74
N LYS A 345 -7.35 -4.51 -6.44
CA LYS A 345 -8.06 -5.54 -7.21
C LYS A 345 -9.59 -5.40 -7.09
N HIS A 346 -10.10 -5.12 -5.89
CA HIS A 346 -11.52 -4.82 -5.67
C HIS A 346 -11.93 -3.46 -6.29
N GLU A 347 -11.10 -2.43 -6.17
CA GLU A 347 -11.34 -1.10 -6.75
C GLU A 347 -11.40 -1.12 -8.30
N VAL A 348 -10.46 -1.81 -8.95
CA VAL A 348 -10.47 -2.01 -10.40
C VAL A 348 -11.73 -2.77 -10.82
N ALA A 349 -12.10 -3.83 -10.10
CA ALA A 349 -13.33 -4.57 -10.39
C ALA A 349 -14.59 -3.69 -10.25
N LEU A 350 -14.67 -2.85 -9.21
CA LEU A 350 -15.78 -1.91 -9.01
C LEU A 350 -15.85 -0.88 -10.14
N PHE A 351 -14.71 -0.31 -10.55
CA PHE A 351 -14.64 0.67 -11.63
C PHE A 351 -15.09 0.10 -12.98
N ILE A 352 -14.72 -1.16 -13.26
CA ILE A 352 -15.13 -1.91 -14.45
C ILE A 352 -16.62 -2.26 -14.42
N TRP A 353 -17.13 -2.72 -13.27
CA TRP A 353 -18.54 -3.12 -13.11
C TRP A 353 -19.51 -1.94 -13.24
N ASP A 354 -19.12 -0.75 -12.78
CA ASP A 354 -19.82 0.52 -12.97
C ASP A 354 -21.32 0.47 -12.58
N GLY A 355 -21.62 -0.05 -11.39
CA GLY A 355 -23.00 -0.18 -10.91
C GLY A 355 -23.87 -1.12 -11.77
N GLY A 356 -23.25 -2.04 -12.51
CA GLY A 356 -23.93 -2.97 -13.42
C GLY A 356 -23.98 -2.55 -14.88
N LYS A 357 -23.38 -1.41 -15.26
CA LYS A 357 -23.28 -0.97 -16.66
C LYS A 357 -22.14 -1.65 -17.43
N GLY A 358 -21.11 -2.13 -16.71
CA GLY A 358 -19.98 -2.84 -17.31
C GLY A 358 -20.02 -4.36 -17.08
N PRO A 359 -19.08 -5.11 -17.68
CA PRO A 359 -19.01 -6.54 -17.51
C PRO A 359 -18.64 -6.88 -16.06
N ARG A 360 -19.18 -8.01 -15.57
CA ARG A 360 -18.65 -8.65 -14.36
C ARG A 360 -17.36 -9.39 -14.71
N LEU A 361 -16.54 -9.68 -13.69
CA LEU A 361 -15.41 -10.59 -13.85
C LEU A 361 -15.90 -11.94 -14.37
N THR A 362 -15.32 -12.38 -15.48
CA THR A 362 -15.54 -13.69 -16.08
C THR A 362 -14.47 -14.64 -15.54
N ALA A 363 -14.90 -15.69 -14.86
CA ALA A 363 -14.01 -16.67 -14.26
C ALA A 363 -13.27 -17.46 -15.35
N VAL A 364 -11.95 -17.55 -15.22
CA VAL A 364 -11.08 -18.35 -16.10
C VAL A 364 -10.35 -19.39 -15.25
N PRO A 365 -10.80 -20.66 -15.23
CA PRO A 365 -10.23 -21.72 -14.37
C PRO A 365 -8.77 -22.06 -14.65
N GLU A 366 -8.27 -21.73 -15.84
CA GLU A 366 -6.86 -21.93 -16.23
C GLU A 366 -5.93 -20.83 -15.69
N LEU A 367 -6.46 -19.72 -15.17
CA LEU A 367 -5.68 -18.74 -14.43
C LEU A 367 -5.61 -19.19 -12.96
N CYS A 368 -4.44 -19.64 -12.52
CA CYS A 368 -4.28 -20.33 -11.23
C CYS A 368 -3.22 -19.67 -10.34
N THR A 369 -3.31 -19.98 -9.05
CA THR A 369 -2.30 -19.71 -8.02
C THR A 369 -1.74 -21.00 -7.42
N GLU A 370 -1.83 -22.10 -8.17
CA GLU A 370 -1.28 -23.39 -7.77
C GLU A 370 0.26 -23.37 -7.93
N PRO A 371 1.02 -24.01 -7.03
CA PRO A 371 2.46 -24.22 -7.21
C PRO A 371 2.76 -24.88 -8.56
N GLU A 372 3.82 -24.45 -9.25
CA GLU A 372 4.17 -24.98 -10.58
C GLU A 372 4.34 -26.52 -10.61
N ASP A 373 4.88 -27.09 -9.53
CA ASP A 373 5.12 -28.53 -9.35
C ASP A 373 3.85 -29.32 -8.96
N SER A 374 2.73 -28.65 -8.69
CA SER A 374 1.46 -29.27 -8.28
C SER A 374 0.84 -30.06 -9.43
N PRO A 375 0.32 -31.29 -9.21
CA PRO A 375 -0.46 -32.01 -10.23
C PRO A 375 -1.68 -31.23 -10.75
N ARG A 376 -2.18 -30.25 -9.97
CA ARG A 376 -3.28 -29.36 -10.38
C ARG A 376 -2.83 -28.31 -11.39
N ALA A 377 -1.56 -27.90 -11.36
CA ALA A 377 -0.98 -26.93 -12.30
C ALA A 377 -0.93 -27.43 -13.75
N LEU A 378 -1.20 -28.71 -14.02
CA LEU A 378 -1.22 -29.27 -15.37
C LEU A 378 -2.23 -28.58 -16.29
N ARG A 379 -3.36 -28.08 -15.76
CA ARG A 379 -4.40 -27.36 -16.51
C ARG A 379 -4.28 -25.84 -16.45
N CYS A 380 -3.22 -25.34 -15.81
CA CYS A 380 -3.07 -23.94 -15.51
C CYS A 380 -2.15 -23.25 -16.52
N ALA A 381 -2.66 -22.18 -17.13
CA ALA A 381 -1.92 -21.24 -17.94
C ALA A 381 -1.02 -20.31 -17.09
N THR A 382 -1.35 -20.11 -15.82
CA THR A 382 -0.53 -19.38 -14.84
C THR A 382 -0.35 -20.16 -13.54
N THR A 383 0.80 -19.99 -12.89
CA THR A 383 1.14 -20.65 -11.62
C THR A 383 1.93 -19.71 -10.72
N LEU A 384 2.16 -20.11 -9.46
CA LEU A 384 3.01 -19.38 -8.53
C LEU A 384 4.19 -20.24 -8.05
N GLY A 385 5.16 -19.60 -7.40
CA GLY A 385 6.10 -20.28 -6.50
C GLY A 385 5.39 -20.74 -5.22
N SER A 386 5.91 -21.78 -4.57
CA SER A 386 5.36 -22.34 -3.33
C SER A 386 5.89 -21.72 -2.04
N GLU A 387 6.87 -20.83 -2.12
CA GLU A 387 7.68 -20.38 -0.98
C GLU A 387 7.98 -18.88 -1.05
N LEU A 388 8.43 -18.30 0.07
CA LEU A 388 8.97 -16.94 0.12
C LEU A 388 10.13 -16.78 -0.87
N PRO A 389 10.36 -15.57 -1.42
CA PRO A 389 11.46 -15.34 -2.36
C PRO A 389 12.82 -15.59 -1.68
N MET A 390 13.45 -16.71 -2.03
CA MET A 390 14.78 -17.07 -1.54
C MET A 390 15.87 -16.31 -2.32
N CYS A 391 16.21 -15.12 -1.82
CA CYS A 391 17.21 -14.25 -2.44
C CYS A 391 18.63 -14.41 -1.87
N GLY A 392 18.76 -15.01 -0.69
CA GLY A 392 20.04 -15.25 -0.01
C GLY A 392 19.83 -15.88 1.36
N GLU A 393 20.84 -15.81 2.22
CA GLU A 393 20.69 -16.14 3.64
C GLU A 393 19.80 -15.08 4.32
N ALA A 394 18.96 -15.52 5.26
CA ALA A 394 18.06 -14.63 5.99
C ALA A 394 18.87 -13.58 6.79
N VAL A 395 18.39 -12.33 6.78
CA VAL A 395 19.05 -11.21 7.48
C VAL A 395 19.20 -11.52 8.97
N ASN A 396 20.37 -11.24 9.54
CA ASN A 396 20.66 -11.50 10.95
C ASN A 396 19.73 -10.72 11.89
N LYS A 397 19.39 -11.27 13.06
CA LYS A 397 18.52 -10.59 14.04
C LYS A 397 19.17 -9.32 14.60
N GLU A 398 20.49 -9.30 14.60
CA GLU A 398 21.38 -8.18 14.94
C GLU A 398 21.30 -7.03 13.93
N ASP A 399 20.86 -7.29 12.69
CA ASP A 399 20.72 -6.29 11.63
C ASP A 399 19.34 -5.61 11.62
N ILE A 400 18.41 -6.00 12.50
CA ILE A 400 17.05 -5.45 12.59
C ILE A 400 16.83 -4.81 13.97
N PHE A 401 16.41 -3.55 13.99
CA PHE A 401 15.91 -2.86 15.19
C PHE A 401 14.39 -2.73 15.10
N VAL A 402 13.68 -3.10 16.17
CA VAL A 402 12.21 -3.08 16.23
C VAL A 402 11.73 -1.98 17.16
N ALA A 403 10.86 -1.12 16.64
CA ALA A 403 10.23 -0.03 17.36
C ALA A 403 8.72 -0.28 17.48
N VAL A 404 8.24 -0.52 18.70
CA VAL A 404 6.81 -0.72 18.98
C VAL A 404 6.19 0.58 19.45
N LYS A 405 5.24 1.14 18.70
CA LYS A 405 4.43 2.28 19.12
C LYS A 405 3.36 1.78 20.11
N THR A 406 3.36 2.29 21.34
CA THR A 406 2.33 2.01 22.35
C THR A 406 1.97 3.27 23.15
N CYS A 407 1.11 3.14 24.16
CA CYS A 407 0.80 4.18 25.14
C CYS A 407 0.40 3.55 26.47
N GLY A 408 0.44 4.33 27.56
CA GLY A 408 0.19 3.83 28.93
C GLY A 408 -1.11 3.02 29.10
N LYS A 409 -2.15 3.35 28.32
CA LYS A 409 -3.44 2.61 28.30
C LYS A 409 -3.29 1.15 27.90
N PHE A 410 -2.41 0.83 26.95
CA PHE A 410 -2.33 -0.48 26.31
C PHE A 410 -1.24 -1.40 26.87
N HIS A 411 -0.47 -0.92 27.85
CA HIS A 411 0.55 -1.69 28.57
C HIS A 411 0.01 -3.01 29.16
N SER A 412 -1.23 -3.01 29.69
CA SER A 412 -1.84 -4.20 30.30
C SER A 412 -2.60 -5.11 29.33
N GLU A 413 -2.94 -4.63 28.13
CA GLU A 413 -3.84 -5.33 27.20
C GLU A 413 -3.12 -5.83 25.95
N ARG A 414 -2.34 -4.97 25.29
CA ARG A 414 -1.78 -5.24 23.96
C ARG A 414 -0.33 -5.73 24.03
N VAL A 415 0.52 -5.04 24.80
CA VAL A 415 1.93 -5.43 24.98
C VAL A 415 2.12 -6.88 25.52
N PRO A 416 1.25 -7.41 26.41
CA PRO A 416 1.35 -8.81 26.84
C PRO A 416 1.09 -9.83 25.71
N VAL A 417 0.43 -9.44 24.62
CA VAL A 417 0.27 -10.27 23.42
C VAL A 417 1.60 -10.35 22.67
N ILE A 418 2.27 -9.21 22.45
CA ILE A 418 3.59 -9.14 21.81
C ILE A 418 4.61 -10.00 22.58
N LYS A 419 4.67 -9.85 23.91
CA LYS A 419 5.47 -10.68 24.83
C LYS A 419 5.20 -12.18 24.71
N LYS A 420 3.94 -12.59 24.49
CA LYS A 420 3.54 -14.00 24.34
C LYS A 420 3.79 -14.58 22.95
N THR A 421 3.99 -13.73 21.94
CA THR A 421 4.00 -14.14 20.52
C THR A 421 5.39 -14.00 19.91
N TRP A 422 5.72 -12.80 19.44
CA TRP A 422 6.84 -12.52 18.54
C TRP A 422 7.98 -11.71 19.17
N GLU A 423 7.82 -11.12 20.37
CA GLU A 423 8.91 -10.35 21.04
C GLU A 423 10.21 -11.14 21.12
N LYS A 424 10.12 -12.41 21.53
CA LYS A 424 11.24 -13.35 21.68
C LYS A 424 12.09 -13.51 20.42
N ASP A 425 11.55 -13.16 19.26
CA ASP A 425 12.22 -13.30 17.98
C ASP A 425 12.94 -12.03 17.53
N ALA A 426 12.67 -10.88 18.16
CA ALA A 426 13.40 -9.62 17.95
C ALA A 426 14.53 -9.47 18.97
N LEU A 427 15.77 -9.30 18.50
CA LEU A 427 16.94 -9.13 19.39
C LEU A 427 17.05 -7.71 19.95
N PHE A 428 16.86 -6.71 19.10
CA PHE A 428 16.86 -5.30 19.49
C PHE A 428 15.45 -4.75 19.33
N LEU A 429 14.75 -4.58 20.45
CA LEU A 429 13.37 -4.08 20.49
C LEU A 429 13.22 -3.03 21.58
N GLU A 430 12.51 -1.94 21.26
CA GLU A 430 12.12 -0.92 22.23
C GLU A 430 10.63 -0.56 22.12
N TYR A 431 9.99 -0.40 23.28
CA TYR A 431 8.61 0.03 23.41
C TYR A 431 8.55 1.54 23.59
N TYR A 432 7.85 2.24 22.69
CA TYR A 432 7.76 3.70 22.69
C TYR A 432 6.41 4.17 23.22
N SER A 433 6.41 4.76 24.40
CA SER A 433 5.22 5.14 25.15
C SER A 433 5.30 6.57 25.68
N ASP A 434 4.14 7.16 25.95
CA ASP A 434 3.99 8.42 26.68
C ASP A 434 4.19 8.27 28.19
N HIS A 435 4.13 7.03 28.71
CA HIS A 435 4.32 6.70 30.11
C HIS A 435 5.53 5.76 30.30
N ALA A 436 6.42 6.09 31.24
CA ALA A 436 7.56 5.24 31.58
C ALA A 436 7.14 4.11 32.53
N ASP A 437 7.27 2.86 32.08
CA ASP A 437 6.97 1.64 32.82
C ASP A 437 8.24 0.78 32.92
N ALA A 438 8.54 0.27 34.12
CA ALA A 438 9.72 -0.57 34.35
C ALA A 438 9.45 -2.07 34.11
N SER A 439 8.18 -2.50 34.11
CA SER A 439 7.76 -3.89 33.88
C SER A 439 7.68 -4.24 32.38
N ILE A 440 7.47 -3.21 31.57
CA ILE A 440 7.54 -3.20 30.11
C ILE A 440 8.52 -2.05 29.84
N PRO A 441 9.84 -2.27 29.71
CA PRO A 441 10.83 -1.21 29.76
C PRO A 441 10.67 -0.20 28.60
N THR A 442 9.79 0.79 28.81
CA THR A 442 9.34 1.71 27.77
C THR A 442 10.19 2.96 27.72
N ILE A 443 10.54 3.37 26.52
CA ILE A 443 11.23 4.62 26.25
C ILE A 443 10.19 5.73 26.02
N ASN A 444 10.23 6.75 26.88
CA ASN A 444 9.51 8.00 26.66
C ASN A 444 10.42 8.99 25.91
N LEU A 445 10.01 9.40 24.71
CA LEU A 445 10.75 10.33 23.85
C LEU A 445 10.37 11.80 24.06
N GLY A 446 9.60 12.13 25.09
CA GLY A 446 9.08 13.48 25.34
C GLY A 446 7.94 13.89 24.40
N VAL A 447 7.39 12.96 23.63
CA VAL A 447 6.24 13.19 22.75
C VAL A 447 4.98 12.67 23.43
N PRO A 448 3.94 13.51 23.64
CA PRO A 448 2.69 13.07 24.25
C PRO A 448 1.94 12.09 23.35
N ASN A 449 1.11 11.24 23.93
CA ASN A 449 0.18 10.43 23.15
C ASN A 449 -0.93 11.30 22.52
N THR A 450 -1.46 10.82 21.40
CA THR A 450 -2.35 11.56 20.51
C THR A 450 -3.46 10.65 20.03
N GLU A 451 -4.66 11.18 19.78
CA GLU A 451 -5.79 10.33 19.36
C GLU A 451 -5.90 10.13 17.85
N ARG A 452 -5.35 11.00 16.99
CA ARG A 452 -5.65 11.06 15.54
C ARG A 452 -4.52 10.66 14.58
N GLY A 453 -3.44 10.13 15.11
CA GLY A 453 -2.22 9.89 14.35
C GLY A 453 -0.99 10.12 15.22
N HIS A 454 0.14 9.52 14.86
CA HIS A 454 1.30 9.42 15.74
C HIS A 454 2.58 10.01 15.13
N CYS A 455 2.47 10.93 14.15
CA CYS A 455 3.60 11.48 13.41
C CYS A 455 4.74 11.95 14.32
N GLY A 456 4.44 12.70 15.39
CA GLY A 456 5.48 13.16 16.31
C GLY A 456 6.27 12.02 16.97
N LYS A 457 5.57 10.94 17.35
CA LYS A 457 6.17 9.74 17.97
C LYS A 457 7.02 8.99 16.95
N THR A 458 6.51 8.80 15.73
CA THR A 458 7.20 8.12 14.64
C THR A 458 8.46 8.87 14.21
N PHE A 459 8.44 10.20 14.08
CA PHE A 459 9.65 10.98 13.77
C PHE A 459 10.68 10.96 14.90
N ALA A 460 10.25 10.92 16.17
CA ALA A 460 11.17 10.75 17.30
C ALA A 460 11.82 9.36 17.31
N ILE A 461 11.08 8.30 16.92
CA ILE A 461 11.62 6.95 16.70
C ILE A 461 12.69 6.95 15.58
N LEU A 462 12.41 7.59 14.44
CA LEU A 462 13.37 7.72 13.35
C LEU A 462 14.66 8.42 13.79
N GLN A 463 14.56 9.50 14.56
CA GLN A 463 15.71 10.22 15.11
C GLN A 463 16.51 9.35 16.09
N ARG A 464 15.81 8.61 16.96
CA ARG A 464 16.45 7.69 17.91
C ARG A 464 17.16 6.55 17.20
N PHE A 465 16.58 6.01 16.13
CA PHE A 465 17.19 4.96 15.31
C PHE A 465 18.55 5.37 14.70
N LEU A 466 18.73 6.65 14.36
CA LEU A 466 20.02 7.19 13.90
C LEU A 466 20.96 7.65 15.03
N SER A 467 20.49 7.66 16.28
CA SER A 467 21.29 8.10 17.43
C SER A 467 22.21 6.99 17.95
N SER A 468 23.23 7.36 18.71
CA SER A 468 24.10 6.41 19.42
C SER A 468 23.43 5.73 20.64
N ALA A 469 22.14 5.97 20.89
CA ALA A 469 21.40 5.36 22.00
C ALA A 469 20.90 3.94 21.68
N VAL A 470 20.91 3.52 20.41
CA VAL A 470 20.52 2.19 19.95
C VAL A 470 21.59 1.59 19.04
N PRO A 471 21.62 0.26 18.82
CA PRO A 471 22.60 -0.37 17.94
C PRO A 471 22.52 0.12 16.48
N ASN A 472 23.66 0.14 15.80
CA ASN A 472 23.74 0.51 14.39
C ASN A 472 23.31 -0.64 13.46
N THR A 473 22.03 -0.99 13.51
CA THR A 473 21.40 -2.04 12.68
C THR A 473 21.13 -1.55 11.24
N LYS A 474 21.01 -2.44 10.27
CA LYS A 474 20.74 -2.08 8.86
C LYS A 474 19.28 -1.70 8.61
N TRP A 475 18.35 -2.30 9.36
CA TRP A 475 16.92 -2.17 9.18
C TRP A 475 16.24 -1.64 10.44
N LEU A 476 15.20 -0.84 10.22
CA LEU A 476 14.21 -0.41 11.21
C LEU A 476 12.86 -1.02 10.84
N LEU A 477 12.27 -1.78 11.76
CA LEU A 477 10.86 -2.17 11.72
C LEU A 477 10.09 -1.27 12.70
N VAL A 478 9.06 -0.57 12.23
CA VAL A 478 8.11 0.18 13.06
C VAL A 478 6.76 -0.52 13.01
N VAL A 479 6.19 -0.84 14.16
CA VAL A 479 4.88 -1.51 14.30
C VAL A 479 4.02 -0.82 15.37
N ASP A 480 2.71 -0.98 15.27
CA ASP A 480 1.78 -0.62 16.34
C ASP A 480 1.65 -1.77 17.35
N ASP A 481 1.15 -1.48 18.55
CA ASP A 481 1.07 -2.47 19.64
C ASP A 481 -0.01 -3.55 19.46
N ASP A 482 -0.86 -3.41 18.43
CA ASP A 482 -1.80 -4.43 17.94
C ASP A 482 -1.44 -5.05 16.58
N THR A 483 -0.21 -4.84 16.08
CA THR A 483 0.37 -5.58 14.95
C THR A 483 0.89 -6.95 15.38
N LEU A 484 0.48 -8.01 14.65
CA LEU A 484 1.09 -9.33 14.73
C LEU A 484 2.07 -9.50 13.57
N ILE A 485 3.31 -9.92 13.83
CA ILE A 485 4.34 -10.06 12.79
C ILE A 485 5.25 -11.28 13.00
N SER A 486 5.64 -11.96 11.91
CA SER A 486 6.70 -12.96 11.90
C SER A 486 8.05 -12.31 11.58
N ILE A 487 8.90 -12.18 12.61
CA ILE A 487 10.28 -11.71 12.44
C ILE A 487 11.12 -12.67 11.58
N PRO A 488 11.06 -14.02 11.71
CA PRO A 488 11.87 -14.90 10.87
C PRO A 488 11.50 -14.84 9.37
N ARG A 489 10.20 -14.71 9.03
CA ARG A 489 9.79 -14.47 7.62
C ARG A 489 10.26 -13.11 7.12
N LEU A 490 10.21 -12.08 7.95
CA LEU A 490 10.76 -10.77 7.63
C LEU A 490 12.28 -10.85 7.37
N GLN A 491 13.04 -11.61 8.16
CA GLN A 491 14.47 -11.85 7.93
C GLN A 491 14.73 -12.48 6.55
N VAL A 492 13.89 -13.43 6.11
CA VAL A 492 13.97 -14.03 4.76
C VAL A 492 13.65 -12.99 3.69
N LEU A 493 12.53 -12.26 3.79
CA LEU A 493 12.17 -11.25 2.78
C LEU A 493 13.22 -10.15 2.66
N LEU A 494 13.79 -9.68 3.77
CA LEU A 494 14.83 -8.65 3.74
C LEU A 494 16.14 -9.11 3.10
N SER A 495 16.37 -10.41 2.90
CA SER A 495 17.51 -10.91 2.11
C SER A 495 17.46 -10.51 0.63
N CYS A 496 16.27 -10.13 0.13
CA CYS A 496 16.08 -9.69 -1.24
C CYS A 496 16.54 -8.26 -1.52
N TYR A 497 16.64 -7.44 -0.48
CA TYR A 497 16.83 -5.99 -0.59
C TYR A 497 18.24 -5.57 -0.20
N ASP A 498 18.83 -4.63 -0.94
CA ASP A 498 20.09 -4.00 -0.55
C ASP A 498 19.82 -2.95 0.54
N PRO A 499 20.37 -3.08 1.77
CA PRO A 499 20.17 -2.11 2.85
C PRO A 499 20.88 -0.76 2.61
N SER A 500 21.70 -0.65 1.56
CA SER A 500 22.28 0.62 1.09
C SER A 500 21.40 1.34 0.05
N GLU A 501 20.36 0.70 -0.47
CA GLU A 501 19.27 1.37 -1.19
C GLU A 501 18.26 1.98 -0.20
N PRO A 502 17.61 3.11 -0.51
CA PRO A 502 16.62 3.75 0.35
C PRO A 502 15.26 3.02 0.34
N VAL A 503 15.25 1.76 0.76
CA VAL A 503 14.06 0.90 0.81
C VAL A 503 13.09 1.36 1.90
N CYS A 504 11.82 1.52 1.52
CA CYS A 504 10.65 1.75 2.37
C CYS A 504 9.58 0.70 1.98
N LEU A 505 9.28 -0.24 2.87
CA LEU A 505 8.61 -1.52 2.55
C LEU A 505 7.43 -1.83 3.49
N GLY A 506 6.35 -2.37 2.92
CA GLY A 506 5.17 -2.90 3.65
C GLY A 506 3.92 -2.99 2.74
N GLU A 507 2.72 -2.92 3.31
CA GLU A 507 1.48 -2.79 2.52
C GLU A 507 1.36 -1.34 2.02
N ARG A 508 1.15 -1.14 0.71
CA ARG A 508 1.14 0.19 0.08
C ARG A 508 -0.28 0.64 -0.23
N TYR A 509 -0.70 1.74 0.37
CA TYR A 509 -1.91 2.45 -0.03
C TYR A 509 -1.58 3.72 -0.82
N GLY A 510 -2.55 4.21 -1.57
CA GLY A 510 -2.48 5.45 -2.34
C GLY A 510 -3.40 6.53 -1.77
N TYR A 511 -2.97 7.79 -1.84
CA TYR A 511 -3.81 8.96 -1.61
C TYR A 511 -3.73 9.92 -2.79
N GLY A 512 -4.86 10.27 -3.40
CA GLY A 512 -4.97 11.25 -4.49
C GLY A 512 -4.27 10.87 -5.80
N LEU A 513 -4.04 9.57 -6.06
CA LEU A 513 -3.17 9.10 -7.16
C LEU A 513 -3.56 9.58 -8.57
N SER A 514 -4.84 9.87 -8.82
CA SER A 514 -5.30 10.43 -10.11
C SER A 514 -5.10 11.95 -10.25
N GLN A 515 -4.70 12.63 -9.18
CA GLN A 515 -4.61 14.09 -9.07
C GLN A 515 -3.19 14.56 -8.67
N GLY A 516 -2.16 13.73 -8.88
CA GLY A 516 -0.78 14.02 -8.48
C GLY A 516 -0.51 13.83 -6.98
N GLY A 517 -1.27 12.95 -6.34
CA GLY A 517 -1.05 12.52 -4.96
C GLY A 517 0.15 11.57 -4.80
N TYR A 518 0.11 10.69 -3.81
CA TYR A 518 1.27 9.90 -3.39
C TYR A 518 0.90 8.56 -2.76
N SER A 519 1.88 7.64 -2.75
CA SER A 519 1.82 6.37 -2.04
C SER A 519 2.33 6.48 -0.60
N TYR A 520 1.89 5.58 0.28
CA TYR A 520 2.40 5.42 1.63
C TYR A 520 2.37 3.96 2.08
N ILE A 521 3.24 3.57 3.03
CA ILE A 521 3.13 2.28 3.72
C ILE A 521 2.21 2.44 4.92
N THR A 522 1.23 1.56 5.06
CA THR A 522 0.29 1.58 6.19
C THR A 522 1.00 1.33 7.53
N GLY A 523 0.66 2.12 8.56
CA GLY A 523 1.32 2.01 9.87
C GLY A 523 1.09 0.67 10.60
N GLY A 524 -0.15 0.19 10.60
CA GLY A 524 -0.58 -0.98 11.37
C GLY A 524 -0.16 -2.32 10.75
N GLY A 525 -0.08 -2.40 9.42
CA GLY A 525 0.53 -3.53 8.71
C GLY A 525 2.03 -3.69 9.02
N GLY A 526 2.68 -2.65 9.54
CA GLY A 526 4.11 -2.61 9.86
C GLY A 526 4.93 -1.98 8.74
N MET A 527 5.77 -1.01 9.10
CA MET A 527 6.60 -0.26 8.18
C MET A 527 8.07 -0.68 8.34
N VAL A 528 8.75 -1.04 7.25
CA VAL A 528 10.18 -1.36 7.26
C VAL A 528 10.98 -0.33 6.48
N PHE A 529 12.04 0.19 7.09
CA PHE A 529 12.94 1.16 6.49
C PHE A 529 14.38 0.64 6.53
N SER A 530 15.08 0.77 5.41
CA SER A 530 16.55 0.74 5.40
C SER A 530 17.12 1.92 6.21
N ARG A 531 18.33 1.78 6.75
CA ARG A 531 19.01 2.92 7.39
C ARG A 531 19.24 4.08 6.44
N GLU A 532 19.53 3.81 5.16
CA GLU A 532 19.67 4.85 4.13
C GLU A 532 18.37 5.64 3.92
N ALA A 533 17.20 4.98 3.89
CA ALA A 533 15.91 5.67 3.79
C ALA A 533 15.68 6.64 4.95
N VAL A 534 15.95 6.20 6.20
CA VAL A 534 15.79 7.05 7.39
C VAL A 534 16.76 8.24 7.37
N VAL A 535 18.01 8.03 6.93
CA VAL A 535 19.01 9.10 6.75
C VAL A 535 18.53 10.14 5.75
N ARG A 536 18.07 9.73 4.55
CA ARG A 536 17.56 10.66 3.53
C ARG A 536 16.33 11.42 4.00
N LEU A 537 15.38 10.72 4.61
CA LEU A 537 14.14 11.29 5.11
C LEU A 537 14.40 12.36 6.17
N LEU A 538 15.24 12.10 7.17
CA LEU A 538 15.55 13.10 8.21
C LEU A 538 16.42 14.26 7.69
N ASN A 539 17.36 14.00 6.79
CA ASN A 539 18.20 15.04 6.18
C ASN A 539 17.44 15.96 5.21
N SER A 540 16.28 15.53 4.70
CA SER A 540 15.45 16.36 3.80
C SER A 540 14.85 17.61 4.47
N GLY A 541 14.79 17.65 5.80
CA GLY A 541 14.03 18.66 6.54
C GLY A 541 12.53 18.36 6.63
N CYS A 542 12.05 17.21 6.12
CA CYS A 542 10.70 16.70 6.35
C CYS A 542 10.35 16.68 7.85
N LYS A 543 9.13 17.15 8.18
CA LYS A 543 8.60 17.24 9.55
C LYS A 543 7.09 17.05 9.53
N CYS A 544 6.56 16.54 10.64
CA CYS A 544 5.14 16.59 10.93
C CYS A 544 4.60 18.03 10.96
N TYR A 545 3.46 18.28 10.31
CA TYR A 545 2.74 19.54 10.46
C TYR A 545 2.04 19.66 11.83
N SER A 546 1.73 18.52 12.47
CA SER A 546 1.34 18.42 13.88
C SER A 546 1.73 17.05 14.44
N ASN A 547 1.91 16.94 15.77
CA ASN A 547 2.27 15.66 16.39
C ASN A 547 1.19 14.59 16.23
N ASP A 548 -0.09 15.02 16.13
CA ASP A 548 -1.28 14.16 15.96
C ASP A 548 -1.63 13.86 14.49
N ALA A 549 -0.78 14.26 13.53
CA ALA A 549 -0.95 13.91 12.13
C ALA A 549 -0.82 12.38 11.90
N PRO A 550 -1.53 11.80 10.90
CA PRO A 550 -1.29 10.42 10.45
C PRO A 550 0.17 10.27 10.03
N ASP A 551 0.90 9.37 10.69
CA ASP A 551 2.33 9.19 10.50
C ASP A 551 2.66 8.61 9.14
N ASP A 552 1.95 7.55 8.75
CA ASP A 552 2.07 6.90 7.46
C ASP A 552 1.86 7.85 6.27
N MET A 553 0.78 8.64 6.27
CA MET A 553 0.49 9.60 5.21
C MET A 553 1.51 10.76 5.15
N VAL A 554 2.04 11.23 6.29
CA VAL A 554 3.09 12.26 6.29
C VAL A 554 4.42 11.69 5.77
N LEU A 555 4.76 10.45 6.15
CA LEU A 555 5.93 9.76 5.64
C LEU A 555 5.83 9.58 4.12
N GLY A 556 4.70 9.07 3.60
CA GLY A 556 4.47 8.92 2.16
C GLY A 556 4.58 10.23 1.39
N MET A 557 4.01 11.32 1.91
CA MET A 557 4.13 12.67 1.31
C MET A 557 5.60 13.10 1.19
N CYS A 558 6.40 12.87 2.22
CA CYS A 558 7.83 13.22 2.21
C CYS A 558 8.67 12.29 1.33
N LEU A 559 8.37 10.99 1.30
CA LEU A 559 9.05 10.04 0.40
C LEU A 559 8.79 10.41 -1.07
N ASN A 560 7.54 10.71 -1.42
CA ASN A 560 7.17 11.21 -2.74
C ASN A 560 7.87 12.53 -3.10
N ALA A 561 7.90 13.50 -2.18
CA ALA A 561 8.62 14.76 -2.38
C ALA A 561 10.15 14.59 -2.54
N LEU A 562 10.71 13.47 -2.10
CA LEU A 562 12.12 13.11 -2.27
C LEU A 562 12.40 12.22 -3.48
N GLY A 563 11.37 11.79 -4.22
CA GLY A 563 11.51 10.78 -5.27
C GLY A 563 11.95 9.41 -4.74
N LEU A 564 11.62 9.09 -3.48
CA LEU A 564 11.91 7.80 -2.87
C LEU A 564 10.66 6.90 -3.01
N PRO A 565 10.74 5.82 -3.82
CA PRO A 565 9.57 5.00 -4.12
C PRO A 565 9.15 4.15 -2.92
N VAL A 566 7.83 4.04 -2.74
CA VAL A 566 7.22 3.18 -1.73
C VAL A 566 7.08 1.76 -2.30
N THR A 567 7.73 0.78 -1.65
CA THR A 567 7.74 -0.62 -2.08
C THR A 567 6.61 -1.40 -1.40
N HIS A 568 5.66 -1.87 -2.22
CA HIS A 568 4.64 -2.79 -1.77
C HIS A 568 5.19 -4.22 -1.61
N SER A 569 4.82 -4.89 -0.52
CA SER A 569 4.84 -6.35 -0.41
C SER A 569 3.43 -6.86 -0.11
N PRO A 570 2.92 -7.86 -0.85
CA PRO A 570 1.59 -8.45 -0.63
C PRO A 570 1.54 -9.36 0.61
N LEU A 571 2.62 -9.43 1.40
CA LEU A 571 2.73 -10.26 2.61
C LEU A 571 2.45 -9.47 3.90
N PHE A 572 2.31 -8.15 3.81
CA PHE A 572 1.98 -7.26 4.92
C PHE A 572 0.48 -6.90 4.85
N HIS A 573 -0.18 -6.86 6.01
CA HIS A 573 -1.64 -6.69 6.06
C HIS A 573 -2.08 -5.74 7.19
N GLN A 574 -2.71 -4.63 6.82
CA GLN A 574 -3.34 -3.61 7.67
C GLN A 574 -4.69 -4.08 8.22
N ALA A 575 -5.26 -5.16 7.71
CA ALA A 575 -6.49 -5.78 8.21
C ALA A 575 -6.24 -7.19 8.78
N ARG A 576 -7.29 -7.79 9.37
CA ARG A 576 -7.22 -9.11 10.01
C ARG A 576 -7.29 -10.19 8.93
N PRO A 577 -6.86 -11.44 9.18
CA PRO A 577 -6.98 -12.52 8.19
C PRO A 577 -8.41 -12.70 7.65
N GLU A 578 -9.42 -12.46 8.50
CA GLU A 578 -10.84 -12.56 8.16
C GLU A 578 -11.36 -11.39 7.30
N ASP A 579 -10.61 -10.29 7.20
CA ASP A 579 -10.93 -9.15 6.33
C ASP A 579 -10.41 -9.34 4.88
N TYR A 580 -9.73 -10.45 4.57
CA TYR A 580 -9.25 -10.79 3.22
C TYR A 580 -9.89 -12.10 2.71
N ALA A 581 -10.05 -12.22 1.38
CA ALA A 581 -10.53 -13.44 0.75
C ALA A 581 -9.69 -14.66 1.15
N ARG A 582 -10.36 -15.73 1.59
CA ARG A 582 -9.71 -16.99 2.00
C ARG A 582 -8.78 -17.55 0.92
N ASP A 583 -9.23 -17.53 -0.33
CA ASP A 583 -8.48 -18.10 -1.46
C ASP A 583 -7.30 -17.23 -1.92
N PHE A 584 -7.20 -15.98 -1.44
CA PHE A 584 -6.03 -15.11 -1.60
C PHE A 584 -4.97 -15.41 -0.53
N LEU A 585 -5.37 -15.49 0.74
CA LEU A 585 -4.44 -15.89 1.82
C LEU A 585 -3.95 -17.34 1.67
N ALA A 586 -4.71 -18.20 1.00
CA ALA A 586 -4.39 -19.63 0.82
C ALA A 586 -3.12 -19.90 -0.02
N HIS A 587 -2.66 -18.95 -0.85
CA HIS A 587 -1.45 -19.08 -1.66
C HIS A 587 -0.35 -18.09 -1.23
N GLN A 588 -0.46 -17.51 -0.03
CA GLN A 588 0.52 -16.57 0.52
C GLN A 588 1.22 -17.14 1.75
N VAL A 589 2.35 -16.53 2.09
CA VAL A 589 3.07 -16.77 3.35
C VAL A 589 3.15 -15.44 4.12
N PRO A 590 2.08 -15.04 4.85
CA PRO A 590 1.99 -13.71 5.45
C PRO A 590 3.14 -13.40 6.41
N ILE A 591 3.58 -12.14 6.40
CA ILE A 591 4.54 -11.58 7.36
C ILE A 591 3.81 -10.93 8.52
N SER A 592 2.74 -10.16 8.27
CA SER A 592 2.00 -9.46 9.32
C SER A 592 0.49 -9.47 9.12
N PHE A 593 -0.24 -9.15 10.21
CA PHE A 593 -1.67 -8.82 10.25
C PHE A 593 -1.96 -7.78 11.34
N HIS A 594 -3.00 -6.98 11.16
CA HIS A 594 -3.44 -5.96 12.14
C HIS A 594 -4.98 -5.85 12.13
N LYS A 595 -5.71 -5.82 13.23
CA LYS A 595 -5.33 -5.64 14.64
C LYS A 595 -5.99 -6.69 15.53
N HIS A 596 -5.66 -6.70 16.80
CA HIS A 596 -6.28 -7.51 17.89
C HIS A 596 -7.81 -7.33 18.07
N TRP A 597 -8.52 -6.65 17.17
CA TRP A 597 -9.95 -6.36 17.29
C TRP A 597 -10.83 -7.54 16.90
N ASN A 598 -11.69 -7.98 17.84
CA ASN A 598 -12.67 -9.05 17.63
C ASN A 598 -12.04 -10.38 17.14
N ILE A 599 -10.84 -10.69 17.62
CA ILE A 599 -10.08 -11.94 17.39
C ILE A 599 -9.37 -12.37 18.67
N ASP A 600 -8.94 -13.62 18.76
CA ASP A 600 -7.84 -14.01 19.67
C ASP A 600 -6.51 -13.81 18.91
N PRO A 601 -5.72 -12.77 19.25
CA PRO A 601 -4.50 -12.47 18.51
C PRO A 601 -3.39 -13.50 18.76
N VAL A 602 -3.40 -14.22 19.88
CA VAL A 602 -2.44 -15.30 20.15
C VAL A 602 -2.80 -16.52 19.30
N ALA A 603 -4.08 -16.85 19.16
CA ALA A 603 -4.53 -17.91 18.25
C ALA A 603 -4.23 -17.55 16.78
N VAL A 604 -4.51 -16.32 16.35
CA VAL A 604 -4.22 -15.82 15.00
C VAL A 604 -2.71 -15.89 14.70
N PHE A 605 -1.85 -15.42 15.61
CA PHE A 605 -0.40 -15.53 15.45
C PHE A 605 0.05 -16.99 15.30
N ASN A 606 -0.43 -17.89 16.18
CA ASN A 606 -0.07 -19.31 16.14
C ASN A 606 -0.58 -20.03 14.88
N LYS A 607 -1.71 -19.61 14.30
CA LYS A 607 -2.29 -20.18 13.07
C LYS A 607 -1.55 -19.70 11.82
N TRP A 608 -1.24 -18.41 11.74
CA TRP A 608 -0.84 -17.78 10.48
C TRP A 608 0.64 -17.39 10.40
N LEU A 609 1.25 -16.97 11.52
CA LEU A 609 2.54 -16.26 11.53
C LEU A 609 3.66 -17.02 12.25
N ARG A 610 3.34 -17.97 13.13
CA ARG A 610 4.35 -18.79 13.79
C ARG A 610 5.04 -19.69 12.78
N ASP A 611 6.36 -19.60 12.70
CA ASP A 611 7.18 -20.51 11.91
C ASP A 611 7.38 -21.83 12.65
N ASP A 612 6.66 -22.86 12.23
CA ASP A 612 6.83 -24.23 12.69
C ASP A 612 8.08 -24.91 12.08
N SER A 613 9.16 -24.16 11.85
CA SER A 613 10.44 -24.61 11.26
C SER A 613 11.27 -25.57 12.15
N ARG A 614 10.61 -26.24 13.10
CA ARG A 614 11.06 -27.49 13.74
C ARG A 614 10.35 -28.74 13.19
N ALA A 615 9.34 -28.59 12.35
CA ALA A 615 8.81 -29.65 11.51
C ALA A 615 9.77 -29.86 10.33
N LYS A 616 10.68 -30.84 10.46
CA LYS A 616 11.49 -31.30 9.33
C LYS A 616 10.57 -31.79 8.20
N PRO A 617 10.91 -31.55 6.92
CA PRO A 617 10.23 -32.19 5.79
C PRO A 617 10.64 -33.68 5.70
N SER A 618 10.17 -34.47 6.67
CA SER A 618 10.33 -35.93 6.72
C SER A 618 9.32 -36.56 7.69
N ASP A 619 8.04 -36.53 7.33
CA ASP A 619 7.23 -37.76 7.35
C ASP A 619 5.95 -37.59 6.51
N GLY A 620 5.48 -38.71 5.97
CA GLY A 620 4.56 -38.70 4.82
C GLY A 620 3.08 -38.44 5.12
N LEU A 621 2.31 -38.49 4.03
CA LEU A 621 0.86 -38.58 3.97
C LEU A 621 0.25 -39.35 5.16
N HIS A 622 -0.50 -38.65 6.02
CA HIS A 622 -1.89 -38.98 6.41
C HIS A 622 -2.30 -38.18 7.65
N ARG A 623 -3.12 -37.14 7.46
CA ARG A 623 -4.12 -36.74 8.46
C ARG A 623 -5.46 -36.54 7.77
N SER A 624 -6.35 -37.51 7.97
CA SER A 624 -7.77 -37.39 7.67
C SER A 624 -8.40 -36.29 8.53
N PRO A 625 -9.50 -35.65 8.08
CA PRO A 625 -10.20 -34.66 8.87
C PRO A 625 -10.77 -35.34 10.11
N LYS A 626 -10.40 -34.85 11.30
CA LYS A 626 -11.07 -35.24 12.54
C LYS A 626 -12.37 -34.45 12.67
N THR A 627 -13.44 -35.20 12.86
CA THR A 627 -14.81 -34.76 13.11
C THR A 627 -14.87 -33.70 14.22
N GLU A 628 -15.64 -32.65 13.98
CA GLU A 628 -16.09 -31.73 15.03
C GLU A 628 -17.11 -32.41 15.96
N LEU A 629 -17.15 -31.96 17.21
CA LEU A 629 -18.13 -32.33 18.24
C LEU A 629 -18.24 -31.17 19.25
#